data_AF-A0A1B7X3G7-F1
#
_entry.id   AF-A0A1B7X3G7-F1
#
_cell.length_a   1.000
_cell.length_b   1.000
_cell.length_c   1.000
_cell.angle_alpha   90.00
_cell.angle_beta   90.00
_cell.angle_gamma   90.00
#
_symmetry.space_group_name_H-M   'P 1'
#
loop_
_entity.id
_entity.type
_entity.pdbx_description
1 polymer ?
#
loop_
_entity_poly.entity_id
_entity_poly.type
_entity_poly.pdbx_seq_one_letter_code
_entity_poly.pdbx_strand_id
1 'polypeptide(L)'
;MKILILNAGSSSQKSCLYDITSPIPNLAPQPLWEGKINWTQDQNPAEITVKTSTGATLQETLAGDSRQVQFAYLLSTLINGTTKVIDDLSAIEVVGHRVVHGGQDYREAVIITEDVKQAIARLCNLAPAHNPAALVGIEVIEKSLGNVSQVAVFDTGFHSTLPESAAIYPIPYHLAEQGIRRYGFHGISHQYCANRAAEILGRDLSSLRIITCHLGNGCSLAAIKNGRSIDTTMGFTPLDGLMMGSRCGSVDPGILIYLLQQYNYSSQELDNVLNKASGLKGISGVSSDLREVIAAKEQGNQRAQLAWDIYVHRLRAGIGAMLASLAGLDVLVFTAGVGEKSAGIRQAACTAFEFLGLKIDLEKNQQQPVDIDIATSDSTVRVLVVATQEDWAIAQQCYQLMR
;
A
#
# COMPACT_ATOMS: atom_id res chain seq x y z
N MET A 1 -1.62 -7.65 25.11
CA MET A 1 -0.71 -6.55 24.72
C MET A 1 -1.51 -5.63 23.82
N LYS A 2 -1.78 -4.40 24.26
CA LYS A 2 -2.52 -3.43 23.46
C LYS A 2 -1.57 -2.67 22.54
N ILE A 3 -1.73 -2.87 21.24
CA ILE A 3 -0.88 -2.25 20.20
C ILE A 3 -1.73 -1.31 19.34
N LEU A 4 -1.38 -0.02 19.35
CA LEU A 4 -1.98 0.99 18.47
C LEU A 4 -1.19 1.05 17.16
N ILE A 5 -1.87 0.99 16.02
CA ILE A 5 -1.25 1.04 14.70
C ILE A 5 -1.67 2.32 14.00
N LEU A 6 -0.72 2.99 13.37
CA LEU A 6 -0.89 4.25 12.66
C LEU A 6 -0.41 4.11 11.21
N ASN A 7 -1.35 4.30 10.27
CA ASN A 7 -1.12 4.22 8.84
C ASN A 7 -1.44 5.57 8.19
N ALA A 8 -0.40 6.39 8.07
CA ALA A 8 -0.48 7.72 7.48
C ALA A 8 -0.34 7.66 5.96
N GLY A 9 -1.40 8.04 5.25
CA GLY A 9 -1.40 8.32 3.82
C GLY A 9 -1.23 9.81 3.52
N SER A 10 -1.17 10.16 2.23
CA SER A 10 -1.03 11.56 1.80
C SER A 10 -2.22 12.45 2.19
N SER A 11 -3.42 11.88 2.19
CA SER A 11 -4.70 12.58 2.46
C SER A 11 -5.60 11.85 3.46
N SER A 12 -5.07 10.85 4.17
CA SER A 12 -5.83 10.14 5.21
C SER A 12 -4.94 9.57 6.30
N GLN A 13 -5.46 9.43 7.50
CA GLN A 13 -4.85 8.66 8.60
C GLN A 13 -5.79 7.52 8.95
N LYS A 14 -5.34 6.28 8.86
CA LYS A 14 -6.04 5.13 9.43
C LYS A 14 -5.31 4.70 10.69
N SER A 15 -6.07 4.33 11.71
CA SER A 15 -5.51 3.90 12.98
C SER A 15 -6.36 2.77 13.55
N CYS A 16 -5.74 1.78 14.19
CA CYS A 16 -6.49 0.72 14.86
C CYS A 16 -5.79 0.28 16.14
N LEU A 17 -6.59 -0.09 17.15
CA LEU A 17 -6.09 -0.61 18.42
C LEU A 17 -6.42 -2.11 18.50
N TYR A 18 -5.39 -2.93 18.56
CA TYR A 18 -5.53 -4.37 18.81
C TYR A 18 -5.25 -4.71 20.26
N ASP A 19 -5.97 -5.70 20.80
CA ASP A 19 -5.57 -6.39 22.03
C ASP A 19 -5.07 -7.79 21.68
N ILE A 20 -3.75 -7.95 21.69
CA ILE A 20 -3.06 -9.16 21.22
C ILE A 20 -2.76 -10.07 22.39
N THR A 21 -3.28 -11.29 22.32
CA THR A 21 -3.01 -12.37 23.28
C THR A 21 -1.84 -13.25 22.81
N SER A 22 -1.30 -14.06 23.73
CA SER A 22 -0.30 -15.09 23.40
C SER A 22 -0.97 -16.47 23.40
N PRO A 23 -0.76 -17.32 22.37
CA PRO A 23 0.03 -17.08 21.16
C PRO A 23 -0.65 -16.06 20.24
N ILE A 24 0.16 -15.37 19.42
CA ILE A 24 -0.38 -14.42 18.44
C ILE A 24 -1.26 -15.15 17.42
N PRO A 25 -2.49 -14.68 17.13
CA PRO A 25 -3.33 -15.27 16.10
C PRO A 25 -2.68 -15.19 14.71
N ASN A 26 -2.98 -16.14 13.82
CA ASN A 26 -2.57 -16.03 12.42
C ASN A 26 -3.40 -14.97 11.68
N LEU A 27 -4.71 -14.99 11.92
CA LEU A 27 -5.65 -14.02 11.36
C LEU A 27 -5.75 -12.77 12.23
N ALA A 28 -5.98 -11.62 11.58
CA ALA A 28 -6.24 -10.38 12.28
C ALA A 28 -7.47 -10.55 13.19
N PRO A 29 -7.36 -10.34 14.52
CA PRO A 29 -8.53 -10.24 15.37
C PRO A 29 -9.30 -8.96 15.02
N GLN A 30 -10.57 -8.88 15.41
CA GLN A 30 -11.30 -7.63 15.30
C GLN A 30 -10.61 -6.56 16.17
N PRO A 31 -10.25 -5.38 15.62
CA PRO A 31 -9.70 -4.32 16.44
C PRO A 31 -10.70 -3.88 17.51
N LEU A 32 -10.20 -3.50 18.69
CA LEU A 32 -11.04 -2.87 19.71
C LEU A 32 -11.64 -1.56 19.18
N TRP A 33 -10.84 -0.82 18.42
CA TRP A 33 -11.17 0.48 17.87
C TRP A 33 -10.47 0.68 16.53
N GLU A 34 -11.17 1.28 15.58
CA GLU A 34 -10.69 1.69 14.27
C GLU A 34 -11.07 3.15 14.05
N GLY A 35 -10.08 3.99 13.84
CA GLY A 35 -10.26 5.41 13.56
C GLY A 35 -9.72 5.77 12.19
N LYS A 36 -10.41 6.68 11.51
CA LYS A 36 -9.99 7.21 10.21
C LYS A 36 -10.23 8.70 10.14
N ILE A 37 -9.22 9.42 9.66
CA ILE A 37 -9.32 10.82 9.26
C ILE A 37 -9.19 10.88 7.75
N ASN A 38 -10.11 11.56 7.07
CA ASN A 38 -9.96 11.95 5.68
C ASN A 38 -9.78 13.46 5.59
N TRP A 39 -8.66 13.87 5.01
CA TRP A 39 -8.40 15.26 4.67
C TRP A 39 -8.79 15.46 3.21
N THR A 40 -9.87 16.21 2.97
CA THR A 40 -10.24 16.66 1.63
C THR A 40 -9.23 17.69 1.12
N GLN A 41 -9.16 17.88 -0.21
CA GLN A 41 -8.36 18.95 -0.80
C GLN A 41 -8.88 20.30 -0.24
N ASP A 42 -8.00 21.01 0.48
CA ASP A 42 -8.20 22.26 1.25
C ASP A 42 -8.31 22.14 2.78
N GLN A 43 -7.90 21.00 3.37
CA GLN A 43 -7.53 20.83 4.80
C GLN A 43 -8.55 21.26 5.86
N ASN A 44 -9.80 21.55 5.51
CA ASN A 44 -10.84 21.86 6.49
C ASN A 44 -12.24 21.78 5.88
N PRO A 45 -13.23 21.14 6.54
CA PRO A 45 -13.08 20.32 7.73
C PRO A 45 -12.65 18.88 7.42
N ALA A 46 -11.94 18.25 8.35
CA ALA A 46 -11.54 16.85 8.24
C ALA A 46 -12.70 15.93 8.63
N GLU A 47 -12.95 14.88 7.86
CA GLU A 47 -13.94 13.88 8.20
C GLU A 47 -13.30 12.83 9.11
N ILE A 48 -13.87 12.65 10.30
CA ILE A 48 -13.44 11.68 11.29
C ILE A 48 -14.49 10.61 11.41
N THR A 49 -14.09 9.36 11.23
CA THR A 49 -14.94 8.19 11.44
C THR A 49 -14.28 7.23 12.39
N VAL A 50 -15.03 6.75 13.38
CA VAL A 50 -14.57 5.74 14.34
C VAL A 50 -15.57 4.59 14.38
N LYS A 51 -15.05 3.37 14.52
CA LYS A 51 -15.82 2.15 14.76
C LYS A 51 -15.16 1.36 15.89
N THR A 52 -15.94 0.72 16.74
CA THR A 52 -15.42 -0.14 17.83
C THR A 52 -15.87 -1.58 17.65
N SER A 53 -15.20 -2.51 18.36
CA SER A 53 -15.58 -3.92 18.40
C SER A 53 -16.98 -4.15 18.99
N THR A 54 -17.46 -3.24 19.83
CA THR A 54 -18.81 -3.25 20.41
C THR A 54 -19.89 -2.74 19.46
N GLY A 55 -19.51 -2.29 18.26
CA GLY A 55 -20.43 -1.77 17.24
C GLY A 55 -20.76 -0.28 17.40
N ALA A 56 -20.15 0.43 18.36
CA ALA A 56 -20.31 1.87 18.46
C ALA A 56 -19.61 2.58 17.29
N THR A 57 -20.23 3.66 16.81
CA THR A 57 -19.72 4.44 15.67
C THR A 57 -19.74 5.92 15.96
N LEU A 58 -18.71 6.62 15.50
CA LEU A 58 -18.65 8.08 15.43
C LEU A 58 -18.47 8.48 13.97
N GLN A 59 -19.20 9.51 13.53
CA GLN A 59 -18.94 10.17 12.26
C GLN A 59 -19.14 11.66 12.46
N GLU A 60 -18.05 12.41 12.38
CA GLU A 60 -18.03 13.83 12.65
C GLU A 60 -17.10 14.55 11.69
N THR A 61 -17.30 15.85 11.63
CA THR A 61 -16.53 16.74 10.80
C THR A 61 -15.83 17.71 11.73
N LEU A 62 -14.50 17.63 11.80
CA LEU A 62 -13.71 18.43 12.73
C LEU A 62 -13.05 19.57 11.97
N ALA A 63 -13.48 20.79 12.30
CA ALA A 63 -12.72 21.95 11.93
C ALA A 63 -11.45 22.01 12.79
N GLY A 64 -10.27 22.11 12.19
CA GLY A 64 -9.02 22.12 12.94
C GLY A 64 -7.92 22.90 12.25
N ASP A 65 -7.06 23.52 13.05
CA ASP A 65 -5.97 24.38 12.58
C ASP A 65 -4.76 23.58 12.06
N SER A 66 -4.71 22.28 12.34
CA SER A 66 -3.64 21.39 11.86
C SER A 66 -4.01 19.90 11.93
N ARG A 67 -3.27 19.07 11.19
CA ARG A 67 -3.37 17.60 11.24
C ARG A 67 -3.07 17.05 12.63
N GLN A 68 -2.14 17.67 13.36
CA GLN A 68 -1.76 17.30 14.72
C GLN A 68 -2.96 17.38 15.66
N VAL A 69 -3.73 18.48 15.60
CA VAL A 69 -4.91 18.69 16.45
C VAL A 69 -5.99 17.66 16.11
N GLN A 70 -6.26 17.43 14.83
CA GLN A 70 -7.26 16.46 14.39
C GLN A 70 -6.86 15.02 14.77
N PHE A 71 -5.58 14.69 14.73
CA PHE A 71 -5.09 13.39 15.15
C PHE A 71 -5.12 13.20 16.67
N ALA A 72 -4.76 14.23 17.44
CA ALA A 72 -4.91 14.20 18.90
C ALA A 72 -6.38 14.03 19.32
N TYR A 73 -7.32 14.70 18.61
CA TYR A 73 -8.76 14.49 18.83
C TYR A 73 -9.15 13.03 18.57
N LEU A 74 -8.72 12.45 17.43
CA LEU A 74 -8.99 11.05 17.12
C LEU A 74 -8.50 10.12 18.25
N LEU A 75 -7.29 10.32 18.77
CA LEU A 75 -6.78 9.54 19.90
C LEU A 75 -7.63 9.70 21.16
N SER A 76 -8.15 10.90 21.42
CA SER A 76 -9.02 11.13 22.59
C SER A 76 -10.30 10.29 22.56
N THR A 77 -10.76 9.87 21.38
CA THR A 77 -11.95 9.01 21.22
C THR A 77 -11.74 7.57 21.73
N LEU A 78 -10.48 7.16 21.98
CA LEU A 78 -10.16 5.87 22.60
C LEU A 78 -10.59 5.80 24.07
N ILE A 79 -10.56 6.94 24.76
CA ILE A 79 -10.79 7.06 26.22
C ILE A 79 -12.06 7.85 26.57
N ASN A 80 -12.69 8.51 25.59
CA ASN A 80 -13.85 9.39 25.80
C ASN A 80 -15.03 9.01 24.91
N GLY A 81 -16.21 9.49 25.30
CA GLY A 81 -17.42 9.42 24.47
C GLY A 81 -17.95 8.00 24.29
N THR A 82 -18.80 7.83 23.27
CA THR A 82 -19.47 6.56 22.95
C THR A 82 -18.54 5.52 22.35
N THR A 83 -17.37 5.94 21.86
CA THR A 83 -16.35 5.08 21.24
C THR A 83 -15.22 4.69 22.19
N LYS A 84 -15.35 5.01 23.49
CA LYS A 84 -14.38 4.62 24.51
C LYS A 84 -14.17 3.10 24.53
N VAL A 85 -12.92 2.67 24.46
CA VAL A 85 -12.51 1.24 24.51
C VAL A 85 -11.43 0.94 25.54
N ILE A 86 -10.77 1.97 26.08
CA ILE A 86 -9.78 1.88 27.16
C ILE A 86 -10.03 3.01 28.16
N ASP A 87 -9.60 2.84 29.41
CA ASP A 87 -9.79 3.85 30.46
C ASP A 87 -8.80 5.01 30.40
N ASP A 88 -7.57 4.72 29.97
CA ASP A 88 -6.47 5.67 29.90
C ASP A 88 -5.53 5.32 28.74
N LEU A 89 -4.87 6.32 28.13
CA LEU A 89 -3.97 6.10 27.00
C LEU A 89 -2.71 5.32 27.40
N SER A 90 -2.31 5.32 28.67
CA SER A 90 -1.20 4.49 29.19
C SER A 90 -1.48 2.98 29.11
N ALA A 91 -2.73 2.57 28.86
CA ALA A 91 -3.05 1.18 28.56
C ALA A 91 -2.49 0.70 27.21
N ILE A 92 -2.05 1.61 26.34
CA ILE A 92 -1.38 1.29 25.08
C ILE A 92 0.09 1.01 25.38
N GLU A 93 0.52 -0.23 25.11
CA GLU A 93 1.87 -0.69 25.46
C GLU A 93 2.89 -0.39 24.35
N VAL A 94 2.43 -0.37 23.10
CA VAL A 94 3.28 -0.20 21.90
C VAL A 94 2.50 0.54 20.83
N VAL A 95 3.19 1.40 20.07
CA VAL A 95 2.62 2.04 18.87
C VAL A 95 3.42 1.68 17.62
N GLY A 96 2.76 1.13 16.61
CA GLY A 96 3.34 0.84 15.31
C GLY A 96 3.03 1.91 14.28
N HIS A 97 4.04 2.36 13.54
CA HIS A 97 3.92 3.39 12.51
C HIS A 97 4.29 2.79 11.16
N ARG A 98 3.38 2.90 10.18
CA ARG A 98 3.77 2.72 8.79
C ARG A 98 4.61 3.90 8.34
N VAL A 99 5.83 3.62 7.88
CA VAL A 99 6.72 4.59 7.24
C VAL A 99 6.93 4.16 5.79
N VAL A 100 6.76 5.08 4.84
CA VAL A 100 6.82 4.68 3.42
C VAL A 100 8.25 4.41 2.96
N HIS A 101 9.21 5.25 3.31
CA HIS A 101 10.58 5.11 2.82
C HIS A 101 11.58 4.93 3.97
N GLY A 102 12.25 3.77 4.01
CA GLY A 102 13.34 3.45 4.96
C GLY A 102 14.75 3.70 4.43
N GLY A 103 14.89 4.04 3.15
CA GLY A 103 16.21 4.29 2.56
C GLY A 103 17.00 2.99 2.45
N GLN A 104 18.32 3.07 2.51
CA GLN A 104 19.18 1.88 2.47
C GLN A 104 19.35 1.22 3.83
N ASP A 105 19.16 2.00 4.90
CA ASP A 105 19.53 1.65 6.27
C ASP A 105 18.42 0.88 6.98
N TYR A 106 17.15 1.20 6.71
CA TYR A 106 16.02 0.61 7.41
C TYR A 106 15.25 -0.38 6.53
N ARG A 107 15.52 -1.66 6.77
CA ARG A 107 15.00 -2.81 6.02
C ARG A 107 14.02 -3.69 6.81
N GLU A 108 14.10 -3.60 8.13
CA GLU A 108 13.26 -4.33 9.08
C GLU A 108 12.53 -3.32 9.98
N ALA A 109 11.54 -3.80 10.73
CA ALA A 109 10.92 -2.99 11.76
C ALA A 109 11.94 -2.60 12.83
N VAL A 110 11.88 -1.35 13.32
CA VAL A 110 12.81 -0.85 14.35
C VAL A 110 12.07 -0.04 15.40
N ILE A 111 12.57 -0.10 16.65
CA ILE A 111 12.15 0.83 17.69
C ILE A 111 12.61 2.23 17.31
N ILE A 112 11.71 3.20 17.38
CA ILE A 112 11.97 4.59 17.04
C ILE A 112 12.78 5.23 18.16
N THR A 113 14.02 5.58 17.85
CA THR A 113 14.88 6.47 18.63
C THR A 113 14.95 7.85 17.96
N GLU A 114 15.59 8.83 18.59
CA GLU A 114 15.87 10.13 17.95
C GLU A 114 16.65 9.98 16.63
N ASP A 115 17.62 9.05 16.57
CA ASP A 115 18.39 8.80 15.34
C ASP A 115 17.51 8.23 14.22
N VAL A 116 16.60 7.31 14.56
CA VAL A 116 15.61 6.77 13.59
C VAL A 116 14.69 7.89 13.12
N LYS A 117 14.17 8.72 14.02
CA LYS A 117 13.30 9.86 13.70
C LYS A 117 13.99 10.84 12.76
N GLN A 118 15.24 11.21 13.07
CA GLN A 118 16.04 12.08 12.19
C GLN A 118 16.32 11.44 10.82
N ALA A 119 16.52 10.13 10.77
CA ALA A 119 16.70 9.44 9.50
C ALA A 119 15.42 9.45 8.65
N ILE A 120 14.25 9.21 9.25
CA ILE A 120 12.95 9.33 8.57
C ILE A 120 12.77 10.76 8.04
N ALA A 121 13.17 11.78 8.81
CA ALA A 121 13.14 13.19 8.38
C ALA A 121 14.03 13.48 7.17
N ARG A 122 15.25 12.94 7.12
CA ARG A 122 16.12 13.06 5.94
C ARG A 122 15.51 12.40 4.70
N LEU A 123 14.80 11.29 4.88
CA LEU A 123 14.15 10.53 3.80
C LEU A 123 12.83 11.16 3.31
N CYS A 124 12.34 12.23 3.93
CA CYS A 124 11.17 12.96 3.45
C CYS A 124 11.33 13.45 2.01
N ASN A 125 12.55 13.78 1.57
CA ASN A 125 12.81 14.20 0.19
C ASN A 125 12.55 13.08 -0.83
N LEU A 126 12.63 11.81 -0.43
CA LEU A 126 12.38 10.65 -1.29
C LEU A 126 10.90 10.25 -1.34
N ALA A 127 10.14 10.57 -0.29
CA ALA A 127 8.70 10.31 -0.20
C ALA A 127 7.95 11.51 0.41
N PRO A 128 7.91 12.66 -0.29
CA PRO A 128 7.46 13.95 0.27
C PRO A 128 5.99 13.98 0.66
N ALA A 129 5.16 13.16 0.02
CA ALA A 129 3.74 13.05 0.36
C ALA A 129 3.45 12.10 1.54
N HIS A 130 4.44 11.34 2.03
CA HIS A 130 4.22 10.22 2.93
C HIS A 130 5.06 10.26 4.21
N ASN A 131 6.38 10.31 4.10
CA ASN A 131 7.27 10.30 5.28
C ASN A 131 6.99 11.46 6.25
N PRO A 132 6.70 12.70 5.79
CA PRO A 132 6.31 13.77 6.70
C PRO A 132 5.05 13.44 7.54
N ALA A 133 4.07 12.75 6.95
CA ALA A 133 2.86 12.38 7.66
C ALA A 133 3.14 11.32 8.75
N ALA A 134 4.06 10.39 8.49
CA ALA A 134 4.50 9.43 9.50
C ALA A 134 5.21 10.11 10.68
N LEU A 135 6.08 11.10 10.42
CA LEU A 135 6.73 11.90 11.46
C LEU A 135 5.74 12.67 12.33
N VAL A 136 4.74 13.30 11.71
CA VAL A 136 3.65 13.95 12.46
C VAL A 136 2.96 12.96 13.40
N GLY A 137 2.72 11.73 12.94
CA GLY A 137 2.16 10.67 13.78
C GLY A 137 3.06 10.33 14.98
N ILE A 138 4.36 10.18 14.75
CA ILE A 138 5.37 9.90 15.80
C ILE A 138 5.37 11.01 16.85
N GLU A 139 5.47 12.28 16.42
CA GLU A 139 5.52 13.44 17.31
C GLU A 139 4.22 13.63 18.11
N VAL A 140 3.06 13.30 17.53
CA VAL A 140 1.78 13.35 18.26
C VAL A 140 1.75 12.28 19.34
N ILE A 141 2.23 11.07 19.07
CA ILE A 141 2.31 10.00 20.07
C ILE A 141 3.30 10.34 21.19
N GLU A 142 4.48 10.90 20.87
CA GLU A 142 5.44 11.38 21.88
C GLU A 142 4.77 12.37 22.86
N LYS A 143 3.95 13.29 22.33
CA LYS A 143 3.23 14.28 23.14
C LYS A 143 2.06 13.70 23.93
N SER A 144 1.34 12.73 23.36
CA SER A 144 0.11 12.19 23.94
C SER A 144 0.31 11.00 24.87
N LEU A 145 1.31 10.15 24.61
CA LEU A 145 1.55 8.89 25.34
C LEU A 145 2.93 8.88 26.05
N GLY A 146 3.75 9.92 25.90
CA GLY A 146 5.04 10.03 26.59
C GLY A 146 6.03 8.93 26.17
N ASN A 147 6.50 8.13 27.13
CA ASN A 147 7.58 7.14 26.95
C ASN A 147 7.10 5.80 26.35
N VAL A 148 5.95 5.75 25.68
CA VAL A 148 5.49 4.53 25.02
C VAL A 148 6.50 4.11 23.94
N SER A 149 6.77 2.81 23.82
CA SER A 149 7.63 2.30 22.75
C SER A 149 6.92 2.47 21.40
N GLN A 150 7.58 3.19 20.49
CA GLN A 150 7.10 3.37 19.13
C GLN A 150 7.97 2.56 18.17
N VAL A 151 7.37 1.93 17.17
CA VAL A 151 8.04 1.08 16.17
C VAL A 151 7.75 1.61 14.77
N ALA A 152 8.78 1.78 13.95
CA ALA A 152 8.63 2.10 12.54
C ALA A 152 8.69 0.82 11.71
N VAL A 153 7.72 0.62 10.82
CA VAL A 153 7.68 -0.47 9.84
C VAL A 153 7.66 0.12 8.43
N PHE A 154 8.62 -0.29 7.60
CA PHE A 154 8.90 0.39 6.33
C PHE A 154 8.29 -0.34 5.12
N ASP A 155 7.56 0.37 4.26
CA ASP A 155 7.05 -0.18 2.99
C ASP A 155 8.17 -0.67 2.08
N THR A 156 9.36 -0.05 2.14
CA THR A 156 10.54 -0.47 1.38
C THR A 156 11.20 -1.72 1.95
N GLY A 157 10.88 -2.13 3.18
CA GLY A 157 11.61 -3.16 3.92
C GLY A 157 11.59 -4.53 3.23
N PHE A 158 10.41 -4.99 2.83
CA PHE A 158 10.23 -6.29 2.16
C PHE A 158 10.99 -6.40 0.82
N HIS A 159 11.18 -5.28 0.14
CA HIS A 159 11.88 -5.20 -1.15
C HIS A 159 13.40 -5.03 -0.99
N SER A 160 13.92 -4.99 0.24
CA SER A 160 15.36 -4.90 0.47
C SER A 160 16.15 -6.14 -0.02
N THR A 161 15.44 -7.23 -0.33
CA THR A 161 16.02 -8.47 -0.88
C THR A 161 16.12 -8.47 -2.41
N LEU A 162 15.75 -7.39 -3.10
CA LEU A 162 15.89 -7.28 -4.55
C LEU A 162 17.36 -7.54 -4.96
N PRO A 163 17.62 -8.41 -5.96
CA PRO A 163 18.95 -8.55 -6.52
C PRO A 163 19.39 -7.25 -7.19
N GLU A 164 20.70 -6.99 -7.23
CA GLU A 164 21.24 -5.75 -7.81
C GLU A 164 20.81 -5.54 -9.27
N SER A 165 20.67 -6.62 -10.05
CA SER A 165 20.18 -6.57 -11.43
C SER A 165 18.75 -6.07 -11.57
N ALA A 166 17.92 -6.18 -10.52
CA ALA A 166 16.56 -5.61 -10.47
C ALA A 166 16.55 -4.23 -9.77
N ALA A 167 17.51 -4.00 -8.87
CA ALA A 167 17.56 -2.79 -8.05
C ALA A 167 18.27 -1.61 -8.73
N ILE A 168 19.32 -1.85 -9.51
CA ILE A 168 20.17 -0.80 -10.09
C ILE A 168 19.61 -0.36 -11.44
N TYR A 169 19.40 0.95 -11.60
CA TYR A 169 19.00 1.53 -12.88
C TYR A 169 20.20 1.56 -13.86
N PRO A 170 19.98 1.35 -15.18
CA PRO A 170 21.04 1.40 -16.19
C PRO A 170 21.43 2.85 -16.54
N ILE A 171 21.93 3.58 -15.54
CA ILE A 171 22.40 4.97 -15.58
C ILE A 171 23.82 5.03 -14.98
N PRO A 172 24.54 6.18 -15.03
CA PRO A 172 25.89 6.26 -14.47
C PRO A 172 25.97 5.74 -13.02
N TYR A 173 26.86 4.76 -12.80
CA TYR A 173 26.88 3.95 -11.58
C TYR A 173 27.04 4.75 -10.27
N HIS A 174 27.75 5.88 -10.31
CA HIS A 174 27.91 6.76 -9.14
C HIS A 174 26.58 7.26 -8.56
N LEU A 175 25.50 7.30 -9.35
CA LEU A 175 24.17 7.65 -8.86
C LEU A 175 23.59 6.53 -7.98
N ALA A 176 23.88 5.26 -8.29
CA ALA A 176 23.53 4.14 -7.42
C ALA A 176 24.31 4.17 -6.10
N GLU A 177 25.58 4.57 -6.14
CA GLU A 177 26.40 4.82 -4.93
C GLU A 177 25.83 5.95 -4.08
N GLN A 178 25.15 6.93 -4.69
CA GLN A 178 24.39 7.99 -4.00
C GLN A 178 22.98 7.55 -3.56
N GLY A 179 22.61 6.29 -3.80
CA GLY A 179 21.34 5.71 -3.36
C GLY A 179 20.18 5.84 -4.35
N ILE A 180 20.43 6.23 -5.60
CA ILE A 180 19.44 6.15 -6.68
C ILE A 180 19.34 4.69 -7.15
N ARG A 181 18.30 4.01 -6.67
CA ARG A 181 18.00 2.61 -6.97
C ARG A 181 16.51 2.36 -6.84
N ARG A 182 16.04 1.22 -7.31
CA ARG A 182 14.70 0.74 -7.02
C ARG A 182 14.62 0.32 -5.55
N TYR A 183 13.71 0.95 -4.81
CA TYR A 183 13.39 0.59 -3.44
C TYR A 183 12.14 -0.28 -3.37
N GLY A 184 11.11 0.01 -4.17
CA GLY A 184 9.81 -0.66 -4.09
C GLY A 184 8.98 -0.21 -2.88
N PHE A 185 7.65 -0.30 -2.98
CA PHE A 185 6.72 0.13 -1.93
C PHE A 185 5.53 -0.82 -1.84
N HIS A 186 4.64 -0.58 -0.88
CA HIS A 186 3.60 -1.53 -0.46
C HIS A 186 4.20 -2.88 0.01
N GLY A 187 5.45 -2.89 0.48
CA GLY A 187 6.13 -4.10 0.90
C GLY A 187 5.42 -4.82 2.05
N ILE A 188 4.84 -4.08 2.99
CA ILE A 188 4.02 -4.62 4.09
C ILE A 188 2.84 -5.43 3.54
N SER A 189 2.11 -4.86 2.57
CA SER A 189 0.99 -5.53 1.90
C SER A 189 1.44 -6.73 1.09
N HIS A 190 2.50 -6.59 0.27
CA HIS A 190 3.04 -7.67 -0.54
C HIS A 190 3.51 -8.86 0.32
N GLN A 191 4.21 -8.58 1.42
CA GLN A 191 4.66 -9.59 2.37
C GLN A 191 3.48 -10.29 3.05
N TYR A 192 2.51 -9.53 3.56
CA TYR A 192 1.30 -10.07 4.17
C TYR A 192 0.56 -11.00 3.20
N CYS A 193 0.30 -10.54 1.98
CA CYS A 193 -0.44 -11.32 0.98
C CYS A 193 0.31 -12.57 0.53
N ALA A 194 1.65 -12.54 0.48
CA ALA A 194 2.44 -13.72 0.16
C ALA A 194 2.36 -14.79 1.25
N ASN A 195 2.51 -14.39 2.53
CA ASN A 195 2.32 -15.28 3.67
C ASN A 195 0.89 -15.85 3.68
N ARG A 196 -0.11 -14.98 3.50
CA ARG A 196 -1.51 -15.38 3.51
C ARG A 196 -1.87 -16.33 2.38
N ALA A 197 -1.31 -16.12 1.19
CA ALA A 197 -1.48 -17.05 0.07
C ALA A 197 -0.90 -18.44 0.39
N ALA A 198 0.27 -18.50 1.03
CA ALA A 198 0.87 -19.76 1.46
C ALA A 198 -0.01 -20.50 2.46
N GLU A 199 -0.57 -19.79 3.45
CA GLU A 199 -1.53 -20.31 4.43
C GLU A 199 -2.81 -20.87 3.77
N ILE A 200 -3.44 -20.09 2.89
CA ILE A 200 -4.67 -20.51 2.18
C ILE A 200 -4.44 -21.79 1.38
N LEU A 201 -3.26 -21.93 0.78
CA LEU A 201 -2.89 -23.10 -0.02
C LEU A 201 -2.36 -24.27 0.82
N GLY A 202 -2.12 -24.09 2.11
CA GLY A 202 -1.50 -25.10 2.97
C GLY A 202 -0.09 -25.49 2.51
N ARG A 203 0.66 -24.54 1.93
CA ARG A 203 2.01 -24.76 1.38
C ARG A 203 3.02 -23.87 2.10
N ASP A 204 4.28 -24.31 2.15
CA ASP A 204 5.36 -23.47 2.64
C ASP A 204 5.63 -22.32 1.65
N LEU A 205 5.69 -21.10 2.15
CA LEU A 205 6.01 -19.90 1.37
C LEU A 205 7.37 -20.04 0.67
N SER A 206 8.33 -20.74 1.28
CA SER A 206 9.65 -20.96 0.68
C SER A 206 9.60 -21.78 -0.61
N SER A 207 8.51 -22.52 -0.84
CA SER A 207 8.31 -23.38 -2.02
C SER A 207 7.55 -22.69 -3.16
N LEU A 208 7.10 -21.44 -2.98
CA LEU A 208 6.20 -20.75 -3.90
C LEU A 208 6.91 -19.68 -4.74
N ARG A 209 6.49 -19.59 -6.01
CA ARG A 209 6.70 -18.44 -6.90
C ARG A 209 5.39 -17.67 -7.02
N ILE A 210 5.37 -16.47 -6.46
CA ILE A 210 4.15 -15.67 -6.31
C ILE A 210 4.33 -14.36 -7.05
N ILE A 211 3.31 -13.95 -7.81
CA ILE A 211 3.14 -12.55 -8.20
C ILE A 211 1.99 -11.99 -7.36
N THR A 212 2.27 -10.94 -6.61
CA THR A 212 1.25 -10.20 -5.87
C THR A 212 0.92 -8.90 -6.59
N CYS A 213 -0.36 -8.65 -6.84
CA CYS A 213 -0.92 -7.48 -7.48
C CYS A 213 -1.64 -6.62 -6.44
N HIS A 214 -0.93 -5.65 -5.85
CA HIS A 214 -1.54 -4.64 -4.98
C HIS A 214 -2.15 -3.57 -5.88
N LEU A 215 -3.47 -3.63 -6.08
CA LEU A 215 -4.19 -2.72 -6.98
C LEU A 215 -5.12 -1.83 -6.15
N GLY A 216 -4.69 -0.60 -5.87
CA GLY A 216 -5.49 0.44 -5.21
C GLY A 216 -5.38 1.77 -5.97
N ASN A 217 -5.50 2.89 -5.26
CA ASN A 217 -5.21 4.20 -5.88
C ASN A 217 -3.73 4.35 -6.25
N GLY A 218 -2.85 3.68 -5.48
CA GLY A 218 -1.52 3.28 -5.94
C GLY A 218 -1.53 1.82 -6.36
N CYS A 219 -0.77 1.48 -7.39
CA CYS A 219 -0.70 0.12 -7.91
C CYS A 219 0.75 -0.35 -7.99
N SER A 220 1.04 -1.54 -7.48
CA SER A 220 2.34 -2.18 -7.61
C SER A 220 2.20 -3.69 -7.77
N LEU A 221 3.15 -4.28 -8.48
CA LEU A 221 3.36 -5.72 -8.48
C LEU A 221 4.65 -6.05 -7.74
N ALA A 222 4.72 -7.25 -7.18
CA ALA A 222 5.95 -7.83 -6.70
C ALA A 222 6.04 -9.29 -7.14
N ALA A 223 7.21 -9.67 -7.68
CA ALA A 223 7.61 -11.05 -7.85
C ALA A 223 8.29 -11.54 -6.56
N ILE A 224 7.81 -12.66 -6.05
CA ILE A 224 8.23 -13.20 -4.76
C ILE A 224 8.62 -14.66 -4.98
N LYS A 225 9.85 -15.01 -4.59
CA LYS A 225 10.41 -16.36 -4.71
C LYS A 225 11.07 -16.74 -3.40
N ASN A 226 10.75 -17.93 -2.90
CA ASN A 226 11.26 -18.43 -1.63
C ASN A 226 10.98 -17.46 -0.47
N GLY A 227 9.80 -16.84 -0.48
CA GLY A 227 9.39 -15.83 0.51
C GLY A 227 10.09 -14.48 0.43
N ARG A 228 10.92 -14.22 -0.57
CA ARG A 228 11.67 -12.96 -0.74
C ARG A 228 11.20 -12.21 -1.97
N SER A 229 11.11 -10.88 -1.89
CA SER A 229 10.87 -10.06 -3.07
C SER A 229 12.12 -10.05 -3.96
N ILE A 230 11.95 -10.43 -5.22
CA ILE A 230 13.03 -10.47 -6.22
C ILE A 230 12.84 -9.47 -7.36
N ASP A 231 11.64 -8.91 -7.49
CA ASP A 231 11.33 -7.85 -8.45
C ASP A 231 10.07 -7.09 -8.01
N THR A 232 9.93 -5.82 -8.40
CA THR A 232 8.75 -4.98 -8.12
C THR A 232 8.62 -3.82 -9.10
N THR A 233 7.39 -3.42 -9.41
CA THR A 233 7.16 -2.38 -10.42
C THR A 233 7.46 -0.97 -9.94
N MET A 234 7.24 -0.67 -8.65
CA MET A 234 7.58 0.66 -8.13
C MET A 234 9.09 0.80 -7.96
N GLY A 235 9.56 2.03 -8.12
CA GLY A 235 10.96 2.33 -8.43
C GLY A 235 11.71 2.96 -7.26
N PHE A 236 12.52 3.96 -7.61
CA PHE A 236 13.09 4.91 -6.66
C PHE A 236 12.01 5.67 -5.89
N THR A 237 10.88 5.96 -6.54
CA THR A 237 9.70 6.57 -5.94
C THR A 237 8.46 5.73 -6.23
N PRO A 238 7.33 5.99 -5.54
CA PRO A 238 6.05 5.32 -5.81
C PRO A 238 5.42 5.66 -7.18
N LEU A 239 6.12 6.40 -8.06
CA LEU A 239 5.62 6.83 -9.37
C LEU A 239 5.83 5.76 -10.46
N ASP A 240 6.94 5.03 -10.42
CA ASP A 240 7.32 4.06 -11.47
C ASP A 240 6.36 2.85 -11.52
N GLY A 241 6.31 2.19 -12.67
CA GLY A 241 5.59 0.94 -12.87
C GLY A 241 4.21 1.12 -13.51
N LEU A 242 3.18 0.65 -12.81
CA LEU A 242 1.82 0.58 -13.34
C LEU A 242 1.18 1.97 -13.48
N MET A 243 0.22 2.07 -14.41
CA MET A 243 -0.74 3.18 -14.40
C MET A 243 -1.58 3.12 -13.12
N MET A 244 -1.81 4.26 -12.48
CA MET A 244 -2.55 4.34 -11.21
C MET A 244 -3.70 5.35 -11.30
N GLY A 245 -4.30 5.75 -10.18
CA GLY A 245 -5.41 6.72 -10.18
C GLY A 245 -5.03 8.06 -10.78
N SER A 246 -3.99 8.71 -10.25
CA SER A 246 -3.50 10.02 -10.70
C SER A 246 -2.04 10.04 -11.14
N ARG A 247 -1.33 8.92 -10.96
CA ARG A 247 0.09 8.75 -11.31
C ARG A 247 0.22 8.12 -12.69
N CYS A 248 1.21 8.57 -13.47
CA CYS A 248 1.42 8.07 -14.83
C CYS A 248 1.95 6.63 -14.89
N GLY A 249 2.68 6.16 -13.88
CA GLY A 249 3.46 4.94 -13.99
C GLY A 249 4.76 5.20 -14.77
N SER A 250 5.36 4.15 -15.34
CA SER A 250 6.53 4.30 -16.20
C SER A 250 6.18 5.02 -17.50
N VAL A 251 6.94 6.06 -17.83
CA VAL A 251 6.88 6.81 -19.10
C VAL A 251 8.29 6.97 -19.65
N ASP A 252 8.40 7.32 -20.94
CA ASP A 252 9.69 7.60 -21.57
C ASP A 252 10.33 8.86 -20.93
N PRO A 253 11.55 8.76 -20.35
CA PRO A 253 12.27 9.92 -19.81
C PRO A 253 12.49 11.05 -20.83
N GLY A 254 12.55 10.75 -22.14
CA GLY A 254 12.64 11.76 -23.20
C GLY A 254 11.45 12.71 -23.24
N ILE A 255 10.25 12.26 -22.83
CA ILE A 255 9.06 13.11 -22.72
C ILE A 255 9.28 14.20 -21.65
N LEU A 256 9.92 13.85 -20.54
CA LEU A 256 10.19 14.79 -19.45
C LEU A 256 11.14 15.89 -19.92
N ILE A 257 12.22 15.51 -20.60
CA ILE A 257 13.19 16.45 -21.19
C ILE A 257 12.49 17.36 -22.20
N TYR A 258 11.64 16.80 -23.06
CA TYR A 258 10.88 17.54 -24.06
C TYR A 258 9.93 18.57 -23.43
N LEU A 259 9.19 18.21 -22.38
CA LEU A 259 8.30 19.14 -21.67
C LEU A 259 9.07 20.29 -21.00
N LEU A 260 10.20 19.98 -20.38
CA LEU A 260 11.07 21.00 -19.77
C LEU A 260 11.60 21.98 -20.82
N GLN A 261 12.05 21.49 -21.98
CA GLN A 261 12.73 22.33 -22.97
C GLN A 261 11.79 23.04 -23.94
N GLN A 262 10.71 22.38 -24.36
CA GLN A 262 9.81 22.92 -25.41
C GLN A 262 8.58 23.61 -24.82
N TYR A 263 8.12 23.15 -23.66
CA TYR A 263 6.95 23.72 -22.98
C TYR A 263 7.32 24.53 -21.74
N ASN A 264 8.62 24.66 -21.43
CA ASN A 264 9.15 25.41 -20.28
C ASN A 264 8.52 25.01 -18.94
N TYR A 265 8.17 23.72 -18.78
CA TYR A 265 7.65 23.25 -17.51
C TYR A 265 8.70 23.42 -16.42
N SER A 266 8.28 23.87 -15.25
CA SER A 266 9.06 23.79 -14.02
C SER A 266 9.08 22.36 -13.48
N SER A 267 10.03 22.08 -12.58
CA SER A 267 10.06 20.80 -11.84
C SER A 267 8.76 20.53 -11.08
N GLN A 268 8.13 21.57 -10.54
CA GLN A 268 6.88 21.45 -9.79
C GLN A 268 5.67 21.15 -10.69
N GLU A 269 5.61 21.76 -11.89
CA GLU A 269 4.58 21.44 -12.88
C GLU A 269 4.75 20.01 -13.39
N LEU A 270 5.98 19.59 -13.65
CA LEU A 270 6.27 18.23 -14.07
C LEU A 270 5.89 17.22 -12.97
N ASP A 271 6.24 17.48 -11.72
CA ASP A 271 5.80 16.65 -10.58
C ASP A 271 4.27 16.56 -10.51
N ASN A 272 3.56 17.68 -10.65
CA ASN A 272 2.09 17.70 -10.64
C ASN A 272 1.50 16.89 -11.79
N VAL A 273 2.05 17.02 -12.99
CA VAL A 273 1.63 16.24 -14.17
C VAL A 273 1.80 14.76 -13.89
N LEU A 274 2.98 14.34 -13.45
CA LEU A 274 3.31 12.93 -13.26
C LEU A 274 2.56 12.30 -12.08
N ASN A 275 2.39 13.02 -10.95
CA ASN A 275 1.83 12.46 -9.72
C ASN A 275 0.33 12.71 -9.52
N LYS A 276 -0.24 13.80 -10.05
CA LYS A 276 -1.58 14.28 -9.69
C LYS A 276 -2.54 14.47 -10.87
N ALA A 277 -2.02 14.64 -12.09
CA ALA A 277 -2.83 14.92 -13.27
C ALA A 277 -2.74 13.84 -14.38
N SER A 278 -2.08 12.71 -14.09
CA SER A 278 -1.93 11.59 -15.02
C SER A 278 -2.83 10.40 -14.64
N GLY A 279 -2.49 9.19 -15.09
CA GLY A 279 -3.19 7.97 -14.70
C GLY A 279 -4.62 7.91 -15.21
N LEU A 280 -5.48 7.18 -14.49
CA LEU A 280 -6.91 7.05 -14.79
C LEU A 280 -7.55 8.41 -14.95
N LYS A 281 -7.24 9.35 -14.06
CA LYS A 281 -7.75 10.73 -14.07
C LYS A 281 -7.37 11.45 -15.36
N GLY A 282 -6.08 11.49 -15.69
CA GLY A 282 -5.56 12.22 -16.85
C GLY A 282 -6.10 11.69 -18.17
N ILE A 283 -6.15 10.36 -18.33
CA ILE A 283 -6.62 9.74 -19.58
C ILE A 283 -8.14 9.81 -19.70
N SER A 284 -8.88 9.41 -18.67
CA SER A 284 -10.35 9.39 -18.73
C SER A 284 -10.95 10.80 -18.77
N GLY A 285 -10.32 11.77 -18.09
CA GLY A 285 -10.92 13.07 -17.83
C GLY A 285 -12.11 13.00 -16.86
N VAL A 286 -12.32 11.87 -16.19
CA VAL A 286 -13.45 11.62 -15.28
C VAL A 286 -12.96 11.65 -13.84
N SER A 287 -12.15 10.66 -13.44
CA SER A 287 -11.79 10.46 -12.03
C SER A 287 -10.51 9.63 -11.89
N SER A 288 -9.87 9.76 -10.73
CA SER A 288 -8.83 8.83 -10.29
C SER A 288 -9.41 7.52 -9.71
N ASP A 289 -10.71 7.47 -9.42
CA ASP A 289 -11.40 6.28 -8.96
C ASP A 289 -11.82 5.38 -10.13
N LEU A 290 -11.32 4.15 -10.15
CA LEU A 290 -11.63 3.20 -11.21
C LEU A 290 -13.14 2.89 -11.32
N ARG A 291 -13.89 2.94 -10.20
CA ARG A 291 -15.33 2.65 -10.20
C ARG A 291 -16.09 3.68 -11.04
N GLU A 292 -15.73 4.95 -10.90
CA GLU A 292 -16.32 6.05 -11.67
C GLU A 292 -15.91 5.96 -13.15
N VAL A 293 -14.67 5.54 -13.43
CA VAL A 293 -14.20 5.30 -14.80
C VAL A 293 -14.95 4.14 -15.45
N ILE A 294 -15.19 3.03 -14.74
CA ILE A 294 -15.99 1.90 -15.24
C ILE A 294 -17.43 2.36 -15.55
N ALA A 295 -18.07 3.08 -14.63
CA ALA A 295 -19.43 3.58 -14.85
C ALA A 295 -19.51 4.50 -16.08
N ALA A 296 -18.53 5.41 -16.26
CA ALA A 296 -18.46 6.28 -17.43
C ALA A 296 -18.22 5.50 -18.73
N LYS A 297 -17.38 4.45 -18.69
CA LYS A 297 -17.15 3.53 -19.80
C LYS A 297 -18.45 2.81 -20.20
N GLU A 298 -19.21 2.31 -19.24
CA GLU A 298 -20.52 1.65 -19.47
C GLU A 298 -21.56 2.61 -20.08
N GLN A 299 -21.44 3.91 -19.80
CA GLN A 299 -22.23 4.98 -20.42
C GLN A 299 -21.70 5.43 -21.81
N GLY A 300 -20.69 4.74 -22.36
CA GLY A 300 -20.16 5.01 -23.70
C GLY A 300 -19.06 6.06 -23.78
N ASN A 301 -18.47 6.49 -22.65
CA ASN A 301 -17.35 7.44 -22.67
C ASN A 301 -16.07 6.78 -23.25
N GLN A 302 -15.67 7.23 -24.44
CA GLN A 302 -14.51 6.69 -25.17
C GLN A 302 -13.19 6.85 -24.43
N ARG A 303 -12.98 7.98 -23.72
CA ARG A 303 -11.76 8.21 -22.94
C ARG A 303 -11.71 7.34 -21.69
N ALA A 304 -12.86 7.05 -21.07
CA ALA A 304 -12.95 6.11 -19.96
C ALA A 304 -12.64 4.67 -20.40
N GLN A 305 -13.14 4.25 -21.57
CA GLN A 305 -12.75 2.99 -22.21
C GLN A 305 -11.24 2.93 -22.45
N LEU A 306 -10.66 3.96 -23.06
CA LEU A 306 -9.21 4.03 -23.29
C LEU A 306 -8.41 3.94 -21.97
N ALA A 307 -8.85 4.63 -20.92
CA ALA A 307 -8.19 4.58 -19.61
C ALA A 307 -8.21 3.16 -19.03
N TRP A 308 -9.34 2.45 -19.13
CA TRP A 308 -9.45 1.04 -18.73
C TRP A 308 -8.50 0.15 -19.54
N ASP A 309 -8.45 0.33 -20.87
CA ASP A 309 -7.63 -0.50 -21.75
C ASP A 309 -6.14 -0.31 -21.48
N ILE A 310 -5.68 0.93 -21.26
CA ILE A 310 -4.29 1.22 -20.88
C ILE A 310 -3.98 0.61 -19.51
N TYR A 311 -4.88 0.74 -18.53
CA TYR A 311 -4.69 0.16 -17.19
C TYR A 311 -4.50 -1.36 -17.26
N VAL A 312 -5.38 -2.07 -17.96
CA VAL A 312 -5.29 -3.53 -18.17
C VAL A 312 -4.04 -3.90 -18.96
N HIS A 313 -3.70 -3.15 -20.00
CA HIS A 313 -2.49 -3.40 -20.79
C HIS A 313 -1.22 -3.28 -19.94
N ARG A 314 -1.08 -2.21 -19.15
CA ARG A 314 0.06 -1.99 -18.26
C ARG A 314 0.13 -3.05 -17.16
N LEU A 315 -1.01 -3.47 -16.60
CA LEU A 315 -1.08 -4.56 -15.64
C LEU A 315 -0.59 -5.88 -16.24
N ARG A 316 -1.07 -6.27 -17.43
CA ARG A 316 -0.62 -7.47 -18.13
C ARG A 316 0.87 -7.40 -18.46
N ALA A 317 1.36 -6.27 -18.97
CA ALA A 317 2.78 -6.09 -19.25
C ALA A 317 3.64 -6.26 -17.98
N GLY A 318 3.20 -5.68 -16.85
CA GLY A 318 3.86 -5.85 -15.56
C GLY A 318 3.89 -7.29 -15.08
N ILE A 319 2.76 -8.01 -15.13
CA ILE A 319 2.71 -9.44 -14.76
C ILE A 319 3.64 -10.24 -15.67
N GLY A 320 3.60 -9.98 -16.98
CA GLY A 320 4.45 -10.64 -17.97
C GLY A 320 5.95 -10.49 -17.69
N ALA A 321 6.40 -9.29 -17.31
CA ALA A 321 7.79 -9.04 -16.93
C ALA A 321 8.20 -9.87 -15.70
N MET A 322 7.35 -9.91 -14.68
CA MET A 322 7.61 -10.62 -13.41
C MET A 322 7.69 -12.15 -13.60
N LEU A 323 6.98 -12.72 -14.58
CA LEU A 323 7.07 -14.14 -14.91
C LEU A 323 8.49 -14.57 -15.30
N ALA A 324 9.20 -13.72 -16.05
CA ALA A 324 10.57 -13.98 -16.47
C ALA A 324 11.52 -13.97 -15.26
N SER A 325 11.33 -13.03 -14.33
CA SER A 325 12.10 -12.95 -13.08
C SER A 325 11.92 -14.21 -12.21
N LEU A 326 10.74 -14.83 -12.22
CA LEU A 326 10.44 -16.02 -11.40
C LEU A 326 10.85 -17.36 -12.05
N ALA A 327 10.92 -17.41 -13.39
CA ALA A 327 11.00 -18.63 -14.18
C ALA A 327 9.83 -19.59 -13.89
N GLY A 328 8.61 -19.04 -13.93
CA GLY A 328 7.35 -19.75 -13.69
C GLY A 328 6.50 -19.07 -12.61
N LEU A 329 5.29 -19.59 -12.41
CA LEU A 329 4.32 -18.98 -11.50
C LEU A 329 3.51 -20.09 -10.84
N ASP A 330 3.42 -20.07 -9.52
CA ASP A 330 2.55 -20.97 -8.77
C ASP A 330 1.26 -20.25 -8.36
N VAL A 331 1.35 -18.95 -8.03
CA VAL A 331 0.25 -18.17 -7.47
C VAL A 331 0.23 -16.74 -8.01
N LEU A 332 -0.92 -16.29 -8.51
CA LEU A 332 -1.22 -14.89 -8.77
C LEU A 332 -2.18 -14.37 -7.71
N VAL A 333 -1.78 -13.36 -6.94
CA VAL A 333 -2.60 -12.79 -5.86
C VAL A 333 -3.11 -11.41 -6.27
N PHE A 334 -4.40 -11.16 -6.10
CA PHE A 334 -4.99 -9.82 -6.19
C PHE A 334 -5.35 -9.31 -4.81
N THR A 335 -4.98 -8.06 -4.52
CA THR A 335 -5.25 -7.42 -3.24
C THR A 335 -5.48 -5.92 -3.40
N ALA A 336 -5.80 -5.24 -2.29
CA ALA A 336 -6.16 -3.85 -2.18
C ALA A 336 -7.46 -3.49 -2.91
N GLY A 337 -7.87 -2.22 -2.83
CA GLY A 337 -9.24 -1.80 -3.14
C GLY A 337 -9.77 -2.21 -4.53
N VAL A 338 -8.95 -2.11 -5.59
CA VAL A 338 -9.31 -2.56 -6.94
C VAL A 338 -9.13 -4.06 -7.09
N GLY A 339 -8.03 -4.62 -6.60
CA GLY A 339 -7.72 -6.06 -6.77
C GLY A 339 -8.72 -6.96 -6.07
N GLU A 340 -9.21 -6.56 -4.90
CA GLU A 340 -10.23 -7.26 -4.12
C GLU A 340 -11.64 -7.12 -4.72
N LYS A 341 -11.98 -5.96 -5.28
CA LYS A 341 -13.37 -5.63 -5.61
C LYS A 341 -13.72 -5.66 -7.09
N SER A 342 -12.75 -5.57 -7.99
CA SER A 342 -13.00 -5.52 -9.43
C SER A 342 -12.80 -6.87 -10.09
N ALA A 343 -13.89 -7.65 -10.18
CA ALA A 343 -13.91 -8.93 -10.89
C ALA A 343 -13.47 -8.79 -12.36
N GLY A 344 -13.89 -7.69 -13.02
CA GLY A 344 -13.52 -7.38 -14.40
C GLY A 344 -12.03 -7.14 -14.60
N ILE A 345 -11.35 -6.45 -13.67
CA ILE A 345 -9.89 -6.28 -13.73
C ILE A 345 -9.19 -7.62 -13.55
N ARG A 346 -9.59 -8.42 -12.55
CA ARG A 346 -9.00 -9.75 -12.32
C ARG A 346 -9.14 -10.64 -13.56
N GLN A 347 -10.34 -10.70 -14.13
CA GLN A 347 -10.59 -11.46 -15.36
C GLN A 347 -9.73 -10.96 -16.52
N ALA A 348 -9.74 -9.65 -16.78
CA ALA A 348 -8.95 -9.08 -17.86
C ALA A 348 -7.45 -9.34 -17.66
N ALA A 349 -6.91 -9.22 -16.45
CA ALA A 349 -5.52 -9.54 -16.17
C ALA A 349 -5.19 -11.01 -16.45
N CYS A 350 -6.05 -11.93 -16.01
CA CYS A 350 -5.84 -13.38 -16.11
C CYS A 350 -5.95 -13.92 -17.55
N THR A 351 -6.90 -13.44 -18.36
CA THR A 351 -7.15 -13.96 -19.72
C THR A 351 -5.91 -13.91 -20.62
N ALA A 352 -5.02 -12.93 -20.44
CA ALA A 352 -3.79 -12.84 -21.22
C ALA A 352 -2.79 -13.99 -20.96
N PHE A 353 -2.96 -14.74 -19.85
CA PHE A 353 -2.06 -15.78 -19.39
C PHE A 353 -2.69 -17.18 -19.39
N GLU A 354 -3.85 -17.36 -20.05
CA GLU A 354 -4.49 -18.68 -20.19
C GLU A 354 -3.59 -19.70 -20.89
N PHE A 355 -2.71 -19.25 -21.80
CA PHE A 355 -1.72 -20.09 -22.47
C PHE A 355 -0.68 -20.70 -21.50
N LEU A 356 -0.54 -20.16 -20.29
CA LEU A 356 0.28 -20.70 -19.20
C LEU A 356 -0.52 -21.60 -18.25
N GLY A 357 -1.79 -21.89 -18.56
CA GLY A 357 -2.66 -22.70 -17.71
C GLY A 357 -3.25 -21.95 -16.51
N LEU A 358 -3.25 -20.61 -16.53
CA LEU A 358 -3.92 -19.75 -15.56
C LEU A 358 -5.39 -19.58 -15.97
N LYS A 359 -6.31 -20.16 -15.20
CA LYS A 359 -7.74 -20.24 -15.51
C LYS A 359 -8.58 -19.91 -14.30
N ILE A 360 -9.29 -18.78 -14.36
CA ILE A 360 -10.17 -18.34 -13.28
C ILE A 360 -11.57 -18.95 -13.42
N ASP A 361 -12.18 -19.25 -12.29
CA ASP A 361 -13.58 -19.61 -12.16
C ASP A 361 -14.40 -18.30 -12.10
N LEU A 362 -15.20 -18.06 -13.14
CA LEU A 362 -15.96 -16.81 -13.27
C LEU A 362 -17.03 -16.66 -12.19
N GLU A 363 -17.61 -17.74 -11.71
CA GLU A 363 -18.63 -17.69 -10.66
C GLU A 363 -17.98 -17.26 -9.34
N LYS A 364 -16.90 -17.94 -8.93
CA LYS A 364 -16.13 -17.56 -7.74
C LYS A 364 -15.60 -16.12 -7.83
N ASN A 365 -15.14 -15.72 -9.01
CA ASN A 365 -14.60 -14.38 -9.23
C ASN A 365 -15.64 -13.27 -9.00
N GLN A 366 -16.93 -13.53 -9.28
CA GLN A 366 -18.01 -12.55 -9.13
C GLN A 366 -18.58 -12.47 -7.70
N GLN A 367 -18.38 -13.50 -6.88
CA GLN A 367 -18.92 -13.59 -5.51
C GLN A 367 -18.19 -12.74 -4.44
N GLN A 368 -17.51 -11.66 -4.84
CA GLN A 368 -16.70 -10.81 -3.96
C GLN A 368 -15.77 -11.62 -3.03
N PRO A 369 -14.89 -12.47 -3.61
CA PRO A 369 -14.03 -13.37 -2.86
C PRO A 369 -13.10 -12.60 -1.90
N VAL A 370 -12.96 -13.10 -0.68
CA VAL A 370 -12.01 -12.60 0.32
C VAL A 370 -11.25 -13.79 0.89
N ASP A 371 -9.92 -13.78 0.76
CA ASP A 371 -9.03 -14.88 1.13
C ASP A 371 -9.42 -16.22 0.47
N ILE A 372 -9.83 -16.14 -0.79
CA ILE A 372 -10.33 -17.28 -1.56
C ILE A 372 -9.50 -17.48 -2.82
N ASP A 373 -9.27 -18.75 -3.14
CA ASP A 373 -8.74 -19.20 -4.41
C ASP A 373 -9.86 -19.33 -5.45
N ILE A 374 -9.77 -18.45 -6.45
CA ILE A 374 -10.72 -18.33 -7.56
C ILE A 374 -10.25 -19.02 -8.83
N ALA A 375 -9.17 -19.81 -8.80
CA ALA A 375 -8.81 -20.63 -9.95
C ALA A 375 -9.73 -21.86 -10.08
N THR A 376 -10.01 -22.22 -11.33
CA THR A 376 -10.64 -23.51 -11.68
C THR A 376 -9.79 -24.69 -11.19
N SER A 377 -10.38 -25.87 -11.04
CA SER A 377 -9.68 -27.06 -10.53
C SER A 377 -8.58 -27.56 -11.48
N ASP A 378 -8.72 -27.35 -12.79
CA ASP A 378 -7.74 -27.72 -13.81
C ASP A 378 -6.70 -26.64 -14.10
N SER A 379 -6.73 -25.51 -13.36
CA SER A 379 -5.69 -24.49 -13.48
C SER A 379 -4.39 -24.90 -12.82
N THR A 380 -3.29 -24.76 -13.57
CA THR A 380 -1.93 -25.02 -13.07
C THR A 380 -1.39 -23.91 -12.17
N VAL A 381 -1.91 -22.69 -12.32
CA VAL A 381 -1.57 -21.52 -11.51
C VAL A 381 -2.75 -21.18 -10.63
N ARG A 382 -2.55 -21.09 -9.31
CA ARG A 382 -3.63 -20.67 -8.40
C ARG A 382 -3.82 -19.17 -8.48
N VAL A 383 -5.06 -18.71 -8.36
CA VAL A 383 -5.40 -17.28 -8.43
C VAL A 383 -6.16 -16.92 -7.17
N LEU A 384 -5.58 -16.10 -6.31
CA LEU A 384 -6.16 -15.78 -5.01
C LEU A 384 -6.59 -14.33 -4.96
N VAL A 385 -7.69 -14.08 -4.28
CA VAL A 385 -8.07 -12.74 -3.85
C VAL A 385 -7.87 -12.68 -2.35
N VAL A 386 -6.93 -11.84 -1.90
CA VAL A 386 -6.52 -11.73 -0.49
C VAL A 386 -6.84 -10.33 0.00
N ALA A 387 -7.53 -10.22 1.14
CA ALA A 387 -7.74 -8.93 1.78
C ALA A 387 -6.46 -8.53 2.51
N THR A 388 -5.76 -7.49 2.04
CA THR A 388 -4.52 -7.06 2.69
C THR A 388 -4.82 -6.49 4.08
N GLN A 389 -4.10 -6.96 5.10
CA GLN A 389 -4.21 -6.48 6.48
C GLN A 389 -2.90 -5.82 6.89
N GLU A 390 -2.58 -4.67 6.30
CA GLU A 390 -1.31 -3.95 6.55
C GLU A 390 -1.18 -3.59 8.03
N ASP A 391 -2.26 -3.10 8.64
CA ASP A 391 -2.23 -2.67 10.03
C ASP A 391 -1.98 -3.86 10.97
N TRP A 392 -2.56 -5.04 10.66
CA TRP A 392 -2.28 -6.28 11.37
C TRP A 392 -0.83 -6.74 11.19
N ALA A 393 -0.29 -6.67 9.97
CA ALA A 393 1.10 -7.03 9.70
C ALA A 393 2.09 -6.14 10.47
N ILE A 394 1.79 -4.85 10.64
CA ILE A 394 2.55 -3.93 11.49
C ILE A 394 2.43 -4.36 12.96
N ALA A 395 1.23 -4.69 13.43
CA ALA A 395 1.01 -5.14 14.79
C ALA A 395 1.78 -6.42 15.12
N GLN A 396 1.83 -7.38 14.19
CA GLN A 396 2.63 -8.60 14.31
C GLN A 396 4.13 -8.28 14.45
N GLN A 397 4.66 -7.35 13.64
CA GLN A 397 6.07 -6.94 13.73
C GLN A 397 6.36 -6.22 15.05
N CYS A 398 5.47 -5.35 15.52
CA CYS A 398 5.58 -4.70 16.83
C CYS A 398 5.60 -5.74 17.96
N TYR A 399 4.68 -6.71 17.92
CA TYR A 399 4.61 -7.77 18.92
C TYR A 399 5.87 -8.64 18.96
N GLN A 400 6.46 -8.95 17.79
CA GLN A 400 7.69 -9.72 17.67
C GLN A 400 8.90 -8.97 18.23
N LEU A 401 9.01 -7.65 18.01
CA LEU A 401 10.11 -6.83 18.52
C LEU A 401 10.07 -6.59 20.03
N MET A 402 8.88 -6.67 20.62
CA MET A 402 8.66 -6.38 22.05
C MET A 402 8.67 -7.63 22.94
N ARG A 403 8.94 -8.80 22.36
CA ARG A 403 9.25 -10.05 23.07
C ARG A 403 10.74 -10.22 23.19
#